data_AF-D9CHV4-F1
#
_entry.id   AF-D9CHV4-F1
#
_cell.length_a   1.000
_cell.length_b   1.000
_cell.length_c   1.000
_cell.angle_alpha   90.00
_cell.angle_beta   90.00
_cell.angle_gamma   90.00
#
_symmetry.space_group_name_H-M   'P 1'
#
loop_
_entity.id
_entity.type
_entity.pdbx_description
1 polymer ?
#
loop_
_entity_poly.entity_id
_entity_poly.type
_entity_poly.pdbx_seq_one_letter_code
_entity_poly.pdbx_strand_id
1 'polypeptide(L)'
;GDLWYFPPGVPHSLQATNDTAGGSEFLLIFDDGAFSEDSTFLLTDWLAHIPPEIIQKNFGVGPDAFSHIPAEELYIFPAPLPAPDSDAPQSPQGTVPEPFTFAFSKLNSTITPGGSVKIVDSSTFKISTTIAAAEVTVNPGGIRELHWHPT
;
A
#
# COMPACT_ATOMS: atom_id res chain seq x y z
N GLY A 1 6.27 -1.17 -12.71
CA GLY A 1 4.87 -1.54 -12.41
C GLY A 1 4.07 -0.28 -12.11
N ASP A 2 2.87 -0.43 -11.54
CA ASP A 2 2.13 0.69 -10.93
C ASP A 2 2.57 0.87 -9.47
N LEU A 3 2.19 1.99 -8.86
CA LEU A 3 2.61 2.36 -7.50
C LEU A 3 1.40 2.68 -6.63
N TRP A 4 1.58 2.55 -5.32
CA TRP A 4 0.73 3.16 -4.32
C TRP A 4 1.58 3.94 -3.30
N TYR A 5 0.94 4.86 -2.60
CA TYR A 5 1.52 5.54 -1.45
C TYR A 5 0.45 5.70 -0.38
N PHE A 6 0.76 5.29 0.85
CA PHE A 6 -0.11 5.45 1.99
C PHE A 6 0.51 6.48 2.93
N PRO A 7 -0.15 7.64 3.17
CA PRO A 7 0.36 8.60 4.13
C PRO A 7 0.50 8.00 5.54
N PRO A 8 1.42 8.49 6.38
CA PRO A 8 1.62 7.98 7.73
C PRO A 8 0.32 7.93 8.54
N GLY A 9 0.04 6.77 9.14
CA GLY A 9 -1.13 6.54 10.00
C GLY A 9 -2.45 6.29 9.27
N VAL A 10 -2.48 6.28 7.93
CA VAL A 10 -3.70 5.94 7.18
C VAL A 10 -3.83 4.41 7.05
N PRO A 11 -4.91 3.79 7.59
CA PRO A 11 -5.09 2.34 7.51
C PRO A 11 -5.34 1.90 6.07
N HIS A 12 -4.84 0.72 5.73
CA HIS A 12 -4.94 0.15 4.38
C HIS A 12 -5.00 -1.37 4.45
N SER A 13 -5.36 -1.99 3.32
CA SER A 13 -5.37 -3.44 3.14
C SER A 13 -4.96 -3.78 1.71
N LEU A 14 -4.40 -4.97 1.52
CA LEU A 14 -3.99 -5.48 0.21
C LEU A 14 -4.61 -6.86 0.02
N GLN A 15 -5.25 -7.08 -1.12
CA GLN A 15 -5.82 -8.37 -1.50
C GLN A 15 -5.46 -8.65 -2.95
N ALA A 16 -4.84 -9.81 -3.21
CA ALA A 16 -4.56 -10.24 -4.58
C ALA A 16 -5.85 -10.63 -5.30
N THR A 17 -6.01 -10.17 -6.54
CA THR A 17 -7.21 -10.40 -7.38
C THR A 17 -7.10 -11.65 -8.27
N ASN A 18 -5.98 -12.38 -8.20
CA ASN A 18 -5.67 -13.56 -9.04
C ASN A 18 -5.68 -13.25 -10.56
N ASP A 19 -5.29 -12.02 -10.93
CA ASP A 19 -4.99 -11.64 -12.32
C ASP A 19 -3.94 -12.58 -12.95
N THR A 20 -3.10 -13.19 -12.12
CA THR A 20 -2.21 -14.30 -12.48
C THR A 20 -2.38 -15.45 -11.49
N ALA A 21 -2.09 -16.68 -11.92
CA ALA A 21 -2.14 -17.88 -11.07
C ALA A 21 -1.17 -17.83 -9.87
N GLY A 22 -0.17 -16.94 -9.90
CA GLY A 22 0.78 -16.72 -8.80
C GLY A 22 0.36 -15.63 -7.81
N GLY A 23 -0.78 -14.96 -8.02
CA GLY A 23 -1.17 -13.81 -7.22
C GLY A 23 -0.38 -12.55 -7.56
N SER A 24 0.00 -11.79 -6.53
CA SER A 24 0.71 -10.52 -6.65
C SER A 24 2.01 -10.55 -5.86
N GLU A 25 3.07 -9.97 -6.42
CA GLU A 25 4.37 -9.75 -5.77
C GLU A 25 4.75 -8.28 -5.95
N PHE A 26 5.23 -7.64 -4.89
CA PHE A 26 5.51 -6.19 -4.87
C PHE A 26 6.61 -5.85 -3.87
N LEU A 27 7.20 -4.65 -4.04
CA LEU A 27 8.20 -4.09 -3.14
C LEU A 27 7.57 -2.97 -2.31
N LEU A 28 7.66 -3.09 -0.98
CA LEU A 28 7.28 -2.02 -0.05
C LEU A 28 8.52 -1.27 0.42
N ILE A 29 8.41 0.06 0.51
CA ILE A 29 9.46 0.94 1.05
C ILE A 29 8.81 1.80 2.13
N PHE A 30 9.42 1.81 3.32
CA PHE A 30 9.03 2.65 4.44
C PHE A 30 10.08 3.75 4.61
N ASP A 31 9.66 4.95 4.99
CA ASP A 31 10.53 6.13 5.11
C ASP A 31 11.30 6.20 6.45
N ASP A 32 11.25 5.12 7.24
CA ASP A 32 12.06 4.91 8.44
C ASP A 32 12.87 3.60 8.32
N GLY A 33 14.19 3.71 8.41
CA GLY A 33 15.10 2.56 8.35
C GLY A 33 15.05 1.63 9.57
N ALA A 34 14.37 2.03 10.64
CA ALA A 34 14.12 1.19 11.81
C ALA A 34 12.81 0.37 11.71
N PHE A 35 12.07 0.50 10.60
CA PHE A 35 10.82 -0.23 10.39
C PHE A 35 11.02 -1.75 10.43
N SER A 36 10.06 -2.45 11.04
CA SER A 36 9.89 -3.90 10.96
C SER A 36 8.44 -4.23 10.64
N GLU A 37 8.21 -5.21 9.76
CA GLU A 37 6.87 -5.64 9.39
C GLU A 37 6.11 -6.29 10.57
N ASP A 38 6.85 -6.89 11.50
CA ASP A 38 6.34 -7.46 12.77
C ASP A 38 5.82 -6.39 13.75
N SER A 39 5.95 -5.10 13.43
CA SER A 39 5.56 -3.98 14.31
C SER A 39 4.46 -3.11 13.72
N THR A 40 3.74 -3.63 12.73
CA THR A 40 2.54 -2.98 12.19
C THR A 40 1.37 -3.07 13.18
N PHE A 41 0.44 -2.11 13.11
CA PHE A 41 -0.77 -2.14 13.94
C PHE A 41 -1.87 -2.94 13.23
N LEU A 42 -2.01 -4.23 13.56
CA LEU A 42 -2.97 -5.11 12.93
C LEU A 42 -4.36 -5.01 13.60
N LEU A 43 -5.41 -5.03 12.78
CA LEU A 43 -6.79 -4.87 13.26
C LEU A 43 -7.19 -5.97 14.25
N THR A 44 -6.90 -7.23 13.92
CA THR A 44 -7.26 -8.36 14.80
C THR A 44 -6.41 -8.42 16.05
N ASP A 45 -5.12 -8.05 15.97
CA ASP A 45 -4.26 -7.92 17.16
C ASP A 45 -4.81 -6.86 18.13
N TRP A 46 -5.19 -5.69 17.60
CA TRP A 46 -5.77 -4.64 18.42
C TRP A 46 -7.08 -5.11 19.10
N LEU A 47 -7.98 -5.73 18.34
CA LEU A 47 -9.25 -6.22 18.89
C LEU A 47 -9.07 -7.37 19.89
N ALA A 48 -8.07 -8.25 19.70
CA ALA A 48 -7.76 -9.31 20.66
C ALA A 48 -7.29 -8.77 22.02
N HIS A 49 -6.74 -7.55 22.04
CA HIS A 49 -6.21 -6.90 23.24
C HIS A 49 -7.14 -5.83 23.84
N ILE A 50 -8.39 -5.73 23.38
CA ILE A 50 -9.42 -4.88 23.99
C ILE A 50 -10.43 -5.75 24.75
N PRO A 51 -10.83 -5.39 25.99
CA PRO A 51 -11.88 -6.12 26.70
C PRO A 51 -13.19 -6.19 25.89
N PRO A 52 -13.84 -7.35 25.75
CA PRO A 52 -15.03 -7.53 24.90
C PRO A 52 -16.15 -6.54 25.21
N GLU A 53 -16.36 -6.18 26.47
CA GLU A 53 -17.36 -5.20 26.90
C GLU A 53 -17.11 -3.79 26.34
N ILE A 54 -15.84 -3.43 26.11
CA ILE A 54 -15.46 -2.15 25.49
C ILE A 54 -15.77 -2.17 23.99
N ILE A 55 -15.48 -3.29 23.30
CA ILE A 55 -15.82 -3.48 21.89
C ILE A 55 -17.35 -3.40 21.72
N GLN A 56 -18.09 -4.14 22.54
CA GLN A 56 -19.56 -4.14 22.55
C GLN A 56 -20.12 -2.72 22.74
N LYS A 57 -19.59 -1.98 23.72
CA LYS A 57 -20.01 -0.60 23.99
C LYS A 57 -19.65 0.35 22.84
N ASN A 58 -18.48 0.19 22.22
CA ASN A 58 -18.04 1.02 21.09
C ASN A 58 -18.96 0.86 19.87
N PHE A 59 -19.34 -0.38 19.55
CA PHE A 59 -20.19 -0.67 18.39
C PHE A 59 -21.70 -0.68 18.70
N GLY A 60 -22.10 -0.62 19.97
CA GLY A 60 -23.51 -0.65 20.39
C GLY A 60 -24.19 -1.99 20.13
N VAL A 61 -23.47 -3.10 20.23
CA VAL A 61 -23.95 -4.45 19.91
C VAL A 61 -24.06 -5.35 21.14
N GLY A 62 -24.82 -6.44 21.00
CA GLY A 62 -24.96 -7.48 22.04
C GLY A 62 -23.69 -8.32 22.25
N PRO A 63 -23.64 -9.13 23.31
CA PRO A 63 -22.43 -9.82 23.75
C PRO A 63 -21.88 -10.84 22.73
N ASP A 64 -22.76 -11.45 21.94
CA ASP A 64 -22.38 -12.52 21.02
C ASP A 64 -21.88 -12.00 19.66
N ALA A 65 -22.11 -10.72 19.34
CA ALA A 65 -21.80 -10.14 18.02
C ALA A 65 -20.32 -10.23 17.64
N PHE A 66 -19.45 -10.25 18.64
CA PHE A 66 -17.99 -10.30 18.49
C PHE A 66 -17.36 -11.52 19.18
N SER A 67 -18.15 -12.55 19.46
CA SER A 67 -17.67 -13.79 20.13
C SER A 67 -16.66 -14.60 19.30
N HIS A 68 -16.51 -14.28 18.01
CA HIS A 68 -15.64 -14.96 17.06
C HIS A 68 -14.45 -14.10 16.59
N ILE A 69 -14.13 -13.01 17.30
CA ILE A 69 -12.90 -12.25 17.02
C ILE A 69 -11.70 -13.20 17.17
N PRO A 70 -10.76 -13.23 16.21
CA PRO A 70 -9.52 -14.01 16.35
C PRO A 70 -8.75 -13.62 17.62
N ALA A 71 -8.27 -14.61 18.37
CA ALA A 71 -7.50 -14.38 19.59
C ALA A 71 -6.05 -13.95 19.32
N GLU A 72 -5.60 -14.09 18.08
CA GLU A 72 -4.28 -13.72 17.60
C GLU A 72 -4.41 -12.96 16.27
N GLU A 73 -3.32 -12.30 15.89
CA GLU A 73 -3.29 -11.50 14.69
C GLU A 73 -3.51 -12.33 13.41
N LEU A 74 -4.09 -11.69 12.40
CA LEU A 74 -4.17 -12.22 11.05
C LEU A 74 -3.37 -11.27 10.17
N TYR A 75 -2.09 -11.60 9.98
CA TYR A 75 -1.16 -10.80 9.18
C TYR A 75 -1.42 -11.00 7.67
N ILE A 76 -1.10 -12.18 7.15
CA ILE A 76 -1.41 -12.60 5.77
C ILE A 76 -2.19 -13.92 5.85
N PHE A 77 -3.36 -13.96 5.21
CA PHE A 77 -4.24 -15.12 5.27
C PHE A 77 -5.01 -15.30 3.95
N PRO A 78 -5.42 -16.54 3.63
CA PRO A 78 -6.18 -16.81 2.42
C PRO A 78 -7.60 -16.26 2.54
N ALA A 79 -8.10 -15.68 1.44
CA ALA A 79 -9.50 -15.26 1.30
C ALA A 79 -10.01 -15.64 -0.10
N PRO A 80 -11.33 -15.82 -0.28
CA PRO A 80 -11.92 -15.88 -1.61
C PRO A 80 -11.54 -14.64 -2.43
N LEU A 81 -11.55 -14.77 -3.76
CA LEU A 81 -11.33 -13.62 -4.63
C LEU A 81 -12.35 -12.52 -4.33
N PRO A 82 -11.93 -11.24 -4.35
CA PRO A 82 -12.89 -10.16 -4.22
C PRO A 82 -13.90 -10.24 -5.38
N ALA A 83 -15.13 -9.83 -5.12
CA ALA A 83 -16.11 -9.70 -6.19
C ALA A 83 -15.56 -8.74 -7.26
N PRO A 84 -15.83 -8.97 -8.57
CA PRO A 84 -15.39 -8.08 -9.63
C PRO A 84 -15.85 -6.65 -9.34
N ASP A 85 -14.93 -5.68 -9.37
CA ASP A 85 -15.10 -4.24 -9.06
C ASP A 85 -16.45 -3.91 -8.40
N SER A 86 -16.60 -4.33 -7.14
CA SER A 86 -17.75 -3.91 -6.34
C SER A 86 -17.72 -2.39 -6.22
N ASP A 87 -18.89 -1.74 -6.29
CA ASP A 87 -18.99 -0.30 -6.04
C ASP A 87 -18.22 0.08 -4.78
N ALA A 88 -17.30 1.05 -4.90
CA ALA A 88 -16.55 1.53 -3.76
C ALA A 88 -17.51 1.98 -2.65
N PRO A 89 -17.17 1.74 -1.37
CA PRO A 89 -18.00 2.18 -0.24
C PRO A 89 -18.36 3.65 -0.38
N GLN A 90 -19.67 3.95 -0.31
CA GLN A 90 -20.14 5.33 -0.36
C GLN A 90 -19.96 5.97 1.01
N SER A 91 -19.24 7.09 1.04
CA SER A 91 -19.02 7.88 2.25
C SER A 91 -19.78 9.20 2.17
N PRO A 92 -20.53 9.60 3.20
CA PRO A 92 -21.14 10.93 3.24
C PRO A 92 -20.11 12.06 3.29
N GLN A 93 -18.84 11.76 3.60
CA GLN A 93 -17.72 12.69 3.53
C GLN A 93 -17.11 12.80 2.12
N GLY A 94 -17.63 12.05 1.13
CA GLY A 94 -17.12 12.04 -0.24
C GLY A 94 -15.90 11.14 -0.42
N THR A 95 -15.17 11.36 -1.52
CA THR A 95 -13.95 10.63 -1.88
C THR A 95 -12.70 11.43 -1.53
N VAL A 96 -11.56 10.75 -1.45
CA VAL A 96 -10.26 11.43 -1.34
C VAL A 96 -10.02 12.32 -2.56
N PRO A 97 -9.41 13.52 -2.40
CA PRO A 97 -9.19 14.46 -3.50
C PRO A 97 -8.09 14.00 -4.45
N GLU A 98 -7.07 13.32 -3.93
CA GLU A 98 -5.94 12.79 -4.70
C GLU A 98 -5.93 11.25 -4.56
N PRO A 99 -5.71 10.50 -5.66
CA PRO A 99 -5.72 9.05 -5.63
C PRO A 99 -4.51 8.50 -4.86
N PHE A 100 -4.69 7.32 -4.25
CA PHE A 100 -3.63 6.63 -3.50
C PHE A 100 -2.77 5.69 -4.37
N THR A 101 -3.10 5.63 -5.65
CA THR A 101 -2.40 4.84 -6.66
C THR A 101 -1.93 5.74 -7.80
N PHE A 102 -0.86 5.31 -8.45
CA PHE A 102 -0.27 6.00 -9.59
C PHE A 102 0.08 4.99 -10.68
N ALA A 103 -0.43 5.22 -11.90
CA ALA A 103 -0.21 4.36 -13.07
C ALA A 103 1.20 4.54 -13.65
N PHE A 104 2.23 4.28 -12.85
CA PHE A 104 3.64 4.47 -13.19
C PHE A 104 4.09 3.59 -14.37
N SER A 105 3.40 2.47 -14.61
CA SER A 105 3.64 1.63 -15.79
C SER A 105 3.32 2.36 -17.10
N LYS A 106 2.42 3.34 -17.06
CA LYS A 106 1.97 4.14 -18.21
C LYS A 106 2.76 5.43 -18.38
N LEU A 107 3.69 5.74 -17.47
CA LEU A 107 4.50 6.95 -17.57
C LEU A 107 5.54 6.79 -18.71
N ASN A 108 5.60 7.78 -19.59
CA ASN A 108 6.60 7.81 -20.66
C ASN A 108 8.01 7.87 -20.07
N SER A 109 8.89 7.00 -20.55
CA SER A 109 10.30 7.01 -20.13
C SER A 109 11.10 8.06 -20.89
N THR A 110 12.03 8.72 -20.20
CA THR A 110 13.11 9.47 -20.86
C THR A 110 14.14 8.47 -21.39
N ILE A 111 14.34 8.46 -22.70
CA ILE A 111 15.31 7.58 -23.36
C ILE A 111 16.71 8.19 -23.24
N THR A 112 17.69 7.35 -22.91
CA THR A 112 19.10 7.73 -22.82
C THR A 112 19.93 6.84 -23.77
N PRO A 113 21.19 7.19 -24.09
CA PRO A 113 22.04 6.34 -24.94
C PRO A 113 22.23 4.92 -24.41
N GLY A 114 22.17 4.73 -23.09
CA GLY A 114 22.40 3.45 -22.41
C GLY A 114 21.15 2.76 -21.87
N GLY A 115 19.94 3.29 -22.11
CA GLY A 115 18.71 2.72 -21.57
C GLY A 115 17.59 3.75 -21.40
N SER A 116 16.92 3.74 -20.25
CA SER A 116 15.79 4.65 -19.99
C SER A 116 15.62 4.95 -18.51
N VAL A 117 14.91 6.04 -18.21
CA VAL A 117 14.53 6.42 -16.84
C VAL A 117 13.08 6.91 -16.79
N LYS A 118 12.35 6.52 -15.75
CA LYS A 118 11.07 7.12 -15.33
C LYS A 118 11.25 7.66 -13.91
N ILE A 119 10.69 8.82 -13.62
CA ILE A 119 10.78 9.47 -12.31
C ILE A 119 9.37 9.79 -11.81
N VAL A 120 9.15 9.58 -10.52
CA VAL A 120 7.92 9.95 -9.82
C VAL A 120 8.28 10.59 -8.48
N ASP A 121 7.59 11.67 -8.15
CA ASP A 121 7.73 12.44 -6.91
C ASP A 121 6.42 13.20 -6.64
N SER A 122 6.38 14.00 -5.57
CA SER A 122 5.22 14.82 -5.20
C SER A 122 4.81 15.88 -6.23
N SER A 123 5.64 16.18 -7.24
CA SER A 123 5.25 17.05 -8.35
C SER A 123 4.29 16.37 -9.33
N THR A 124 4.30 15.03 -9.39
CA THR A 124 3.45 14.22 -10.28
C THR A 124 2.48 13.33 -9.51
N PHE A 125 2.97 12.54 -8.55
CA PHE A 125 2.16 11.75 -7.64
C PHE A 125 1.98 12.51 -6.32
N LYS A 126 0.99 13.40 -6.28
CA LYS A 126 0.88 14.49 -5.28
C LYS A 126 0.91 14.04 -3.82
N ILE A 127 0.37 12.88 -3.50
CA ILE A 127 0.34 12.40 -2.12
C ILE A 127 1.68 11.83 -1.65
N SER A 128 2.60 11.48 -2.56
CA SER A 128 3.90 10.86 -2.25
C SER A 128 4.88 11.92 -1.76
N THR A 129 4.65 12.43 -0.55
CA THR A 129 5.33 13.60 -0.01
C THR A 129 6.69 13.30 0.61
N THR A 130 6.93 12.08 1.09
CA THR A 130 8.19 11.69 1.74
C THR A 130 9.07 10.78 0.88
N ILE A 131 8.53 10.21 -0.20
CA ILE A 131 9.23 9.30 -1.10
C ILE A 131 9.18 9.81 -2.54
N ALA A 132 10.35 9.89 -3.17
CA ALA A 132 10.52 10.00 -4.62
C ALA A 132 11.21 8.74 -5.13
N ALA A 133 10.89 8.32 -6.35
CA ALA A 133 11.43 7.10 -6.93
C ALA A 133 11.81 7.29 -8.41
N ALA A 134 12.77 6.49 -8.86
CA ALA A 134 13.12 6.39 -10.27
C ALA A 134 13.27 4.93 -10.67
N GLU A 135 12.64 4.54 -11.77
CA GLU A 135 12.89 3.25 -12.44
C GLU A 135 13.92 3.49 -13.54
N VAL A 136 15.10 2.89 -13.38
CA VAL A 136 16.23 3.04 -14.31
C VAL A 136 16.48 1.70 -14.99
N THR A 137 16.38 1.68 -16.32
CA THR A 137 16.80 0.53 -17.13
C THR A 137 18.17 0.83 -17.71
N VAL A 138 19.13 -0.07 -17.49
CA VAL A 138 20.47 -0.01 -18.09
C VAL A 138 20.65 -1.19 -19.05
N ASN A 139 20.80 -0.90 -20.33
CA ASN A 139 21.03 -1.90 -21.37
C ASN A 139 22.43 -2.53 -21.22
N PRO A 140 22.66 -3.74 -21.78
CA PRO A 140 23.99 -4.34 -21.81
C PRO A 140 25.05 -3.39 -22.38
N GLY A 141 26.15 -3.18 -21.64
CA GLY A 141 27.22 -2.24 -22.00
C GLY A 141 26.92 -0.77 -21.70
N GLY A 142 25.72 -0.44 -21.22
CA GLY A 142 25.36 0.89 -20.75
C GLY A 142 25.89 1.18 -19.34
N ILE A 143 25.83 2.46 -18.94
CA ILE A 143 26.18 2.92 -17.60
C ILE A 143 25.24 4.04 -17.17
N ARG A 144 24.87 4.08 -15.90
CA ARG A 144 24.34 5.28 -15.26
C ARG A 144 25.50 6.24 -15.02
N GLU A 145 25.49 7.39 -15.68
CA GLU A 145 26.56 8.40 -15.56
C GLU A 145 26.90 8.73 -14.10
N LEU A 146 28.14 9.16 -13.86
CA LEU A 146 28.59 9.66 -12.56
C LEU A 146 27.77 10.90 -12.19
N HIS A 147 27.07 10.83 -11.06
CA HIS A 147 26.23 11.90 -10.55
C HIS A 147 26.12 11.77 -9.02
N TRP A 148 25.48 12.77 -8.40
CA TRP A 148 25.07 12.74 -7.02
C TRP A 148 23.66 13.33 -6.89
N HIS A 149 23.01 13.07 -5.76
CA HIS A 149 21.77 13.76 -5.39
C HIS A 149 22.13 14.91 -4.45
N PRO A 150 21.83 16.17 -4.80
CA PRO A 150 22.11 17.31 -3.93
C PRO A 150 21.24 17.24 -2.66
N THR A 151 21.79 17.73 -1.55
CA THR A 151 21.09 17.91 -0.27
C THR A 151 20.26 19.18 -0.26
#